data_AF-A0A6B2V5R7-F1
#
_entry.id   AF-A0A6B2V5R7-F1
#
_cell.length_a   1.000
_cell.length_b   1.000
_cell.length_c   1.000
_cell.angle_alpha   90.00
_cell.angle_beta   90.00
_cell.angle_gamma   90.00
#
_symmetry.space_group_name_H-M   'P 1'
#
loop_
_entity.id
_entity.type
_entity.pdbx_description
1 polymer ?
#
loop_
_entity_poly.entity_id
_entity_poly.type
_entity_poly.pdbx_seq_one_letter_code
_entity_poly.pdbx_strand_id
1 'polypeptide(L)'
;MTAEREPRDGVDPLLAAILDEPPRPAPDDPAYLPEYRAACADLATLRTQLHLLADALTEPGAEPGADPAPRSAPGGPARRPRWSPERGRR
;
A
#
# COMPACT_ATOMS: atom_id res chain seq x y z
N MET A 1 3.13 -15.95 -13.45
CA MET A 1 2.49 -17.28 -13.30
C MET A 1 1.36 -17.12 -12.29
N THR A 2 0.24 -16.54 -12.71
CA THR A 2 -0.97 -16.44 -11.89
C THR A 2 -1.69 -17.78 -12.02
N ALA A 3 -1.52 -18.65 -11.03
CA ALA A 3 -2.34 -19.84 -10.93
C ALA A 3 -3.76 -19.37 -10.64
N GLU A 4 -4.62 -19.40 -11.66
CA GLU A 4 -6.06 -19.35 -11.45
C GLU A 4 -6.39 -20.54 -10.56
N ARG A 5 -6.67 -20.27 -9.29
CA ARG A 5 -6.99 -21.31 -8.32
C ARG A 5 -8.40 -21.77 -8.57
N GLU A 6 -8.52 -22.92 -9.23
CA GLU A 6 -9.75 -23.68 -9.24
C GLU A 6 -10.23 -23.86 -7.79
N PRO A 7 -11.47 -23.48 -7.47
CA PRO A 7 -12.00 -23.60 -6.11
C PRO A 7 -12.08 -25.08 -5.75
N ARG A 8 -11.07 -25.58 -5.01
CA ARG A 8 -11.03 -26.95 -4.50
C ARG A 8 -11.99 -27.07 -3.32
N ASP A 9 -13.22 -27.50 -3.58
CA ASP A 9 -14.21 -28.02 -2.62
C ASP A 9 -14.39 -27.26 -1.29
N GLY A 10 -14.07 -25.97 -1.26
CA GLY A 10 -14.12 -25.09 -0.09
C GLY A 10 -14.19 -23.61 -0.50
N VAL A 11 -14.66 -22.76 0.41
CA VAL A 11 -14.73 -21.30 0.21
C VAL A 11 -13.30 -20.77 0.13
N ASP A 12 -12.93 -20.19 -1.01
CA ASP A 12 -11.62 -19.60 -1.26
C ASP A 12 -11.16 -18.69 -0.08
N PRO A 13 -9.90 -18.78 0.37
CA PRO A 13 -9.43 -18.07 1.57
C PRO A 13 -9.48 -16.55 1.41
N LEU A 14 -9.28 -16.01 0.20
CA LEU A 14 -9.42 -14.58 -0.06
C LEU A 14 -10.89 -14.17 0.02
N LEU A 15 -11.80 -14.95 -0.59
CA LEU A 15 -13.23 -14.68 -0.51
C LEU A 15 -13.74 -14.70 0.94
N ALA A 16 -13.33 -15.69 1.74
CA ALA A 16 -13.67 -15.76 3.16
C ALA A 16 -13.18 -14.52 3.93
N ALA A 17 -11.96 -14.05 3.67
CA ALA A 17 -11.41 -12.86 4.31
C ALA A 17 -12.11 -11.56 3.88
N ILE A 18 -12.53 -11.46 2.60
CA ILE A 18 -13.31 -10.33 2.09
C ILE A 18 -14.67 -10.24 2.78
N LEU A 19 -15.34 -11.38 2.93
CA LEU A 19 -16.67 -11.49 3.56
C LEU A 19 -16.63 -11.46 5.10
N ASP A 20 -15.45 -11.39 5.70
CA ASP A 20 -15.24 -11.50 7.16
C ASP A 20 -15.82 -12.79 7.75
N GLU A 21 -15.81 -13.86 6.95
CA GLU A 21 -16.26 -15.18 7.35
C GLU A 21 -15.14 -15.96 8.07
N PRO A 22 -15.48 -16.85 9.01
CA PRO A 22 -14.50 -17.73 9.63
C PRO A 22 -13.86 -18.66 8.58
N PRO A 23 -12.53 -18.91 8.65
CA PRO A 23 -11.85 -19.77 7.69
C PRO A 23 -12.40 -21.20 7.74
N ARG A 24 -12.62 -21.81 6.57
CA ARG A 24 -13.12 -23.18 6.43
C ARG A 24 -12.16 -24.01 5.56
N PRO A 25 -10.98 -24.39 6.09
CA PRO A 25 -10.02 -25.18 5.33
C PRO A 25 -10.58 -26.56 4.99
N ALA A 26 -10.33 -27.02 3.77
CA ALA A 26 -10.54 -28.42 3.42
C ALA A 26 -9.57 -29.32 4.23
N PRO A 27 -9.96 -30.56 4.58
CA PRO A 27 -9.12 -31.46 5.40
C PRO A 27 -7.70 -31.66 4.86
N ASP A 28 -7.52 -31.62 3.53
CA ASP A 28 -6.25 -31.91 2.84
C ASP A 28 -5.57 -30.66 2.25
N ASP A 29 -5.96 -29.44 2.68
CA ASP A 29 -5.34 -28.20 2.23
C ASP A 29 -4.53 -27.50 3.35
N PRO A 30 -3.24 -27.83 3.50
CA PRO A 30 -2.39 -27.20 4.50
C PRO A 30 -2.03 -25.74 4.17
N ALA A 31 -2.23 -25.28 2.92
CA ALA A 31 -1.88 -23.93 2.48
C ALA A 31 -2.98 -22.90 2.78
N TYR A 32 -4.21 -23.38 2.96
CA TYR A 32 -5.40 -22.54 3.19
C TYR A 32 -5.24 -21.52 4.34
N LEU A 33 -4.84 -21.97 5.53
CA LEU A 33 -4.75 -21.09 6.70
C LEU A 33 -3.65 -20.02 6.57
N PRO A 34 -2.42 -20.35 6.11
CA PRO A 34 -1.41 -19.35 5.76
C PRO A 34 -1.92 -18.29 4.76
N GLU A 35 -2.66 -18.71 3.74
CA GLU A 35 -3.18 -17.82 2.71
C GLU A 35 -4.31 -16.94 3.19
N TYR A 36 -5.23 -17.48 3.99
CA TYR A 36 -6.26 -16.68 4.66
C TYR A 36 -5.62 -15.58 5.52
N ARG A 37 -4.57 -15.92 6.28
CA ARG A 37 -3.83 -14.93 7.10
C ARG A 37 -3.12 -13.89 6.25
N ALA A 38 -2.51 -14.30 5.12
CA ALA A 38 -1.91 -13.37 4.17
C ALA A 38 -2.96 -12.42 3.58
N ALA A 39 -4.11 -12.95 3.14
CA ALA A 39 -5.22 -12.16 2.65
C ALA A 39 -5.74 -11.18 3.71
N CYS A 40 -5.87 -11.57 4.97
CA CYS A 40 -6.24 -10.66 6.06
C CYS A 40 -5.23 -9.51 6.23
N ALA A 41 -3.93 -9.78 6.14
CA ALA A 41 -2.89 -8.76 6.25
C ALA A 41 -2.92 -7.78 5.06
N ASP A 42 -3.13 -8.29 3.85
CA ASP A 42 -3.26 -7.47 2.65
C ASP A 42 -4.52 -6.61 2.71
N LEU A 43 -5.66 -7.17 3.13
CA LEU A 43 -6.90 -6.44 3.33
C LEU A 43 -6.78 -5.37 4.43
N ALA A 44 -6.03 -5.62 5.51
CA ALA A 44 -5.77 -4.61 6.54
C ALA A 44 -4.99 -3.42 5.96
N THR A 45 -3.99 -3.69 5.11
CA THR A 45 -3.23 -2.65 4.41
C THR A 45 -4.13 -1.86 3.46
N LEU A 46 -4.94 -2.55 2.64
CA LEU A 46 -5.85 -1.93 1.69
C LEU A 46 -6.89 -1.05 2.39
N ARG A 47 -7.50 -1.54 3.47
CA ARG A 47 -8.47 -0.79 4.27
C ARG A 47 -7.86 0.48 4.85
N THR A 48 -6.61 0.41 5.31
CA THR A 48 -5.87 1.58 5.81
C THR A 48 -5.67 2.60 4.69
N GLN A 49 -5.25 2.17 3.50
CA GLN A 49 -5.06 3.06 2.36
C GLN A 49 -6.37 3.71 1.89
N LEU A 50 -7.46 2.94 1.87
CA LEU A 50 -8.78 3.46 1.53
C LEU A 50 -9.28 4.47 2.58
N HIS A 51 -8.96 4.28 3.85
CA HIS A 51 -9.29 5.25 4.90
C HIS A 51 -8.55 6.58 4.68
N LEU A 52 -7.23 6.52 4.42
CA LEU A 52 -6.44 7.72 4.11
C LEU A 52 -6.96 8.46 2.86
N LEU A 53 -7.37 7.71 1.83
CA LEU A 53 -7.95 8.30 0.64
C LEU A 53 -9.31 8.95 0.94
N ALA A 54 -10.15 8.28 1.75
CA ALA A 54 -11.43 8.83 2.15
C ALA A 54 -11.25 10.14 2.94
N ASP A 55 -10.30 10.18 3.88
CA ASP A 55 -9.96 11.39 4.62
C ASP A 55 -9.55 12.52 3.68
N ALA A 56 -8.62 12.27 2.75
CA ALA A 56 -8.15 13.27 1.80
C ALA A 56 -9.25 13.79 0.87
N LEU A 57 -10.17 12.92 0.45
CA LEU A 57 -11.29 13.30 -0.43
C LEU A 57 -12.43 14.03 0.30
N THR A 58 -12.55 13.83 1.61
CA THR A 58 -13.63 14.42 2.42
C THR A 58 -13.18 15.60 3.28
N GLU A 59 -11.88 15.91 3.31
CA GLU A 59 -11.31 17.03 4.03
C GLU A 59 -11.91 18.36 3.53
N PRO A 60 -12.75 19.04 4.33
CA PRO A 60 -13.39 20.27 3.92
C PRO A 60 -12.34 21.39 3.85
N GLY A 61 -12.12 21.91 2.64
CA GLY A 61 -11.14 22.97 2.38
C GLY A 61 -9.79 22.48 1.82
N ALA A 62 -9.65 21.18 1.53
CA ALA A 62 -8.55 20.66 0.72
C ALA A 62 -8.73 21.11 -0.74
N GLU A 63 -8.24 22.31 -1.06
CA GLU A 63 -8.10 22.78 -2.44
C GLU A 63 -7.16 21.82 -3.19
N PRO A 64 -7.58 21.25 -4.34
CA PRO A 64 -6.72 20.37 -5.13
C PRO A 64 -5.55 21.19 -5.71
N GLY A 65 -4.42 21.16 -5.02
CA GLY A 65 -3.24 21.96 -5.37
C GLY A 65 -2.41 22.46 -4.19
N ALA A 66 -2.85 22.26 -2.95
CA ALA A 66 -2.02 22.47 -1.77
C ALA A 66 -1.02 21.31 -1.61
N ASP A 67 -0.05 21.24 -2.54
CA ASP A 67 1.17 20.46 -2.35
C ASP A 67 1.73 20.82 -0.96
N PRO A 68 1.99 19.86 -0.05
CA PRO A 68 2.58 20.19 1.24
C PRO A 68 3.94 20.84 0.97
N ALA A 69 3.95 22.18 0.99
CA ALA A 69 5.16 22.96 0.81
C ALA A 69 6.22 22.35 1.74
N PRO A 70 7.42 22.00 1.23
CA PRO A 70 8.43 21.40 2.06
C PRO A 70 8.63 22.34 3.24
N ARG A 71 8.28 21.86 4.45
CA ARG A 71 8.46 22.61 5.70
C ARG A 71 9.92 23.02 5.71
N SER A 72 10.16 24.30 5.44
CA SER A 72 11.49 24.87 5.52
C SER A 72 11.89 24.76 6.98
N ALA A 73 12.75 23.80 7.29
CA ALA A 73 13.36 23.69 8.60
C ALA A 73 14.03 25.04 8.91
N PRO A 74 13.75 25.66 10.06
CA PRO A 74 14.43 26.89 10.41
C PRO A 74 15.89 26.57 10.74
N GLY A 75 16.82 27.06 9.92
CA GLY A 75 18.22 27.24 10.31
C GLY A 75 19.19 26.15 9.87
N GLY A 76 19.59 26.18 8.59
CA GLY A 76 20.85 25.59 8.13
C GLY A 76 21.39 26.42 6.97
N PRO A 77 22.68 26.82 6.94
CA PRO A 77 23.19 27.66 5.87
C PRO A 77 23.06 26.94 4.52
N ALA A 78 22.33 27.57 3.61
CA ALA A 78 22.12 27.11 2.25
C ALA A 78 23.47 26.92 1.55
N ARG A 79 23.90 25.66 1.37
CA ARG A 79 24.96 25.34 0.41
C ARG A 79 24.39 25.57 -0.98
N ARG A 80 24.65 26.76 -1.54
CA ARG A 80 24.46 27.02 -2.96
C ARG A 80 25.23 25.98 -3.78
N PRO A 81 24.67 25.50 -4.90
CA PRO A 81 25.31 24.52 -5.75
C PRO A 81 26.47 25.19 -6.48
N ARG A 82 27.69 24.69 -6.29
CA ARG A 82 28.84 25.14 -7.09
C ARG A 82 28.77 24.44 -8.45
N TRP A 83 27.98 24.99 -9.35
CA TRP A 83 28.15 24.79 -10.79
C TRP A 83 29.61 25.10 -11.12
N SER A 84 30.38 24.10 -11.56
CA SER A 84 31.68 24.31 -12.19
C SER A 84 31.56 23.90 -13.64
N PRO A 85 31.68 24.83 -14.59
CA PRO A 85 31.72 24.48 -16.00
C PRO A 85 33.07 23.82 -16.30
N GLU A 86 33.02 22.84 -17.19
CA GLU A 86 34.09 22.30 -18.04
C GLU A 86 35.51 22.84 -17.83
N ARG A 87 36.44 21.92 -17.62
CA ARG A 87 37.70 21.95 -18.38
C ARG A 87 38.04 20.54 -18.86
N GLY A 88 37.75 20.30 -20.13
CA GLY A 88 38.43 19.28 -20.90
C GLY A 88 39.89 19.63 -21.15
N ARG A 89 40.61 18.60 -21.62
CA ARG A 89 41.89 18.62 -22.33
C ARG A 89 43.14 19.00 -21.51
N ARG A 90 43.95 17.99 -21.18
CA ARG A 90 45.12 17.58 -21.98
C ARG A 90 45.71 16.29 -21.44
#